data_AF-A0A5T2NGQ3-F1
#
_entry.id   AF-A0A5T2NGQ3-F1
#
_cell.length_a   1.000
_cell.length_b   1.000
_cell.length_c   1.000
_cell.angle_alpha   90.00
_cell.angle_beta   90.00
_cell.angle_gamma   90.00
#
_symmetry.space_group_name_H-M   'P 1'
#
loop_
_entity.id
_entity.type
_entity.pdbx_description
1 polymer ?
#
loop_
_entity_poly.entity_id
_entity_poly.type
_entity_poly.pdbx_seq_one_letter_code
_entity_poly.pdbx_strand_id
1 'polypeptide(L)'
;MKNAKKLAIACVLSMMAASCYAGSIVAGTEQQVSTDIAFVSPQQLNVTFAQVPNLTAGRFKSNSEIATIAVSSSSVKKFAIAADFHGIALHNGDTWNIRGKNTGKEITVYFYGEVAKPQGSVSYNGHQWFIY
;
A
#
# COMPACT_ATOMS: atom_id res chain seq x y z
N MET A 1 -25.65 9.56 -18.00
CA MET A 1 -24.95 10.82 -17.73
C MET A 1 -25.06 11.12 -16.23
N LYS A 2 -23.97 10.96 -15.47
CA LYS A 2 -23.96 11.06 -14.01
C LYS A 2 -23.87 12.53 -13.60
N ASN A 3 -24.93 13.07 -13.02
CA ASN A 3 -24.92 14.38 -12.37
C ASN A 3 -24.17 14.27 -11.04
N ALA A 4 -22.85 14.52 -11.05
CA ALA A 4 -22.11 14.73 -9.81
C ALA A 4 -22.61 16.04 -9.18
N LYS A 5 -23.38 15.94 -8.09
CA LYS A 5 -23.74 17.10 -7.28
C LYS A 5 -22.46 17.59 -6.59
N LYS A 6 -21.89 18.68 -7.11
CA LYS A 6 -20.75 19.36 -6.49
C LYS A 6 -21.24 20.05 -5.22
N LEU A 7 -20.76 19.60 -4.06
CA LEU A 7 -20.90 20.34 -2.80
C LEU A 7 -19.60 21.13 -2.61
N ALA A 8 -19.64 22.42 -2.91
CA ALA A 8 -18.54 23.34 -2.61
C ALA A 8 -18.81 23.98 -1.25
N ILE A 9 -18.03 23.63 -0.23
CA ILE A 9 -17.95 24.37 1.03
C ILE A 9 -16.72 25.27 0.93
N ALA A 10 -16.92 26.48 0.42
CA ALA A 10 -15.95 27.57 0.57
C ALA A 10 -16.56 28.57 1.55
N CYS A 11 -16.21 28.43 2.84
CA CYS A 11 -16.55 29.44 3.83
C CYS A 11 -15.49 30.54 3.75
N VAL A 12 -15.78 31.67 3.10
CA VAL A 12 -15.12 32.92 3.48
C VAL A 12 -15.82 33.37 4.74
N LEU A 13 -15.23 33.07 5.91
CA LEU A 13 -15.68 33.68 7.14
C LEU A 13 -15.16 35.12 7.18
N SER A 14 -15.95 36.04 6.65
CA SER A 14 -15.88 37.44 7.04
C SER A 14 -16.03 37.51 8.56
N MET A 15 -14.98 37.97 9.25
CA MET A 15 -14.81 38.16 10.70
C MET A 15 -14.55 36.91 11.56
N MET A 16 -13.28 36.52 11.68
CA MET A 16 -12.66 36.34 13.00
C MET A 16 -11.55 37.37 13.15
N ALA A 17 -11.93 38.62 13.45
CA ALA A 17 -11.00 39.66 13.84
C ALA A 17 -10.77 39.62 15.35
N ALA A 18 -9.86 38.75 15.77
CA ALA A 18 -9.03 38.87 16.97
C ALA A 18 -7.98 37.75 16.82
N SER A 19 -6.77 37.94 16.31
CA SER A 19 -5.88 39.09 16.39
C SER A 19 -4.74 38.91 15.39
N CYS A 20 -4.73 39.64 14.28
CA CYS A 20 -3.52 40.02 13.55
C CYS A 20 -3.90 40.99 12.41
N TYR A 21 -3.17 42.09 12.31
CA TYR A 21 -3.36 43.13 11.30
C TYR A 21 -3.16 42.57 9.88
N ALA A 22 -4.24 42.48 9.10
CA ALA A 22 -4.21 42.52 7.65
C ALA A 22 -5.28 43.52 7.20
N GLY A 23 -4.86 44.73 6.81
CA GLY A 23 -5.77 45.86 6.53
C GLY A 23 -6.63 45.71 5.27
N SER A 24 -6.47 44.63 4.51
CA SER A 24 -7.35 44.22 3.42
C SER A 24 -6.97 42.82 2.95
N ILE A 25 -7.92 42.13 2.30
CA ILE A 25 -7.62 40.93 1.50
C ILE A 25 -7.00 41.43 0.19
N VAL A 26 -5.81 40.94 -0.17
CA VAL A 26 -5.18 41.28 -1.45
C VAL A 26 -5.86 40.49 -2.55
N ALA A 27 -6.55 41.18 -3.47
CA ALA A 27 -7.15 40.53 -4.64
C ALA A 27 -6.04 39.96 -5.56
N GLY A 28 -6.23 38.75 -6.08
CA GLY A 28 -5.26 38.05 -6.92
C GLY A 28 -4.28 37.17 -6.13
N THR A 29 -4.38 37.07 -4.80
CA THR A 29 -3.64 36.11 -3.97
C THR A 29 -4.48 34.92 -3.51
N GLU A 30 -5.70 34.77 -4.02
CA GLU A 30 -6.54 33.61 -3.74
C GLU A 30 -5.91 32.31 -4.27
N GLN A 31 -5.93 31.27 -3.45
CA GLN A 31 -5.50 29.93 -3.85
C GLN A 31 -6.69 28.99 -3.83
N GLN A 32 -7.04 28.46 -5.00
CA GLN A 32 -8.04 27.41 -5.11
C GLN A 32 -7.38 26.05 -4.89
N VAL A 33 -7.86 25.30 -3.90
CA VAL A 33 -7.44 23.93 -3.63
C VAL A 33 -8.62 23.01 -3.93
N SER A 34 -8.36 21.91 -4.63
CA SER A 34 -9.34 20.85 -4.87
C SER A 34 -8.84 19.56 -4.23
N THR A 35 -9.76 18.80 -3.64
CA THR A 35 -9.48 17.47 -3.11
C THR A 35 -10.61 16.53 -3.49
N ASP A 36 -10.28 15.26 -3.68
CA ASP A 36 -11.27 14.23 -3.97
C ASP A 36 -11.76 13.59 -2.67
N ILE A 37 -13.07 13.45 -2.54
CA ILE A 37 -13.70 12.68 -1.45
C ILE A 37 -14.10 11.32 -2.01
N ALA A 38 -13.45 10.26 -1.54
CA ALA A 38 -13.74 8.90 -1.95
C ALA A 38 -14.60 8.17 -0.91
N PHE A 39 -15.78 7.72 -1.31
CA PHE A 39 -16.54 6.71 -0.59
C PHE A 39 -16.24 5.35 -1.22
N VAL A 40 -15.45 4.54 -0.54
CA VAL A 40 -15.03 3.22 -1.03
C VAL A 40 -15.86 2.14 -0.35
N SER A 41 -16.50 1.29 -1.16
CA SER A 41 -17.01 0.01 -0.66
C SER A 41 -15.83 -0.96 -0.52
N PRO A 42 -15.89 -1.91 0.43
CA PRO A 42 -14.94 -3.02 0.46
C PRO A 42 -14.88 -3.67 -0.92
N GLN A 43 -13.69 -3.69 -1.51
CA GLN A 43 -13.49 -4.34 -2.79
C GLN A 43 -13.03 -5.77 -2.54
N GLN A 44 -13.57 -6.71 -3.32
CA GLN A 44 -13.24 -8.12 -3.16
C GLN A 44 -11.93 -8.44 -3.87
N LEU A 45 -10.98 -8.99 -3.11
CA LEU A 45 -9.74 -9.58 -3.61
C LEU A 45 -9.83 -11.09 -3.44
N ASN A 46 -9.55 -11.82 -4.51
CA ASN A 46 -9.36 -13.26 -4.46
C ASN A 46 -7.84 -13.52 -4.45
N VAL A 47 -7.34 -13.99 -3.31
CA VAL A 47 -5.92 -14.27 -3.09
C VAL A 47 -5.72 -15.77 -2.96
N THR A 48 -4.81 -16.32 -3.76
CA THR A 48 -4.37 -17.72 -3.65
C THR A 48 -2.90 -17.75 -3.29
N PHE A 49 -2.55 -18.48 -2.24
CA PHE A 49 -1.17 -18.76 -1.84
C PHE A 49 -0.91 -20.25 -2.01
N ALA A 50 -0.04 -20.60 -2.96
CA ALA A 50 0.27 -21.99 -3.29
C ALA A 50 1.77 -22.26 -3.07
N GLN A 51 2.09 -23.32 -2.34
CA GLN A 51 3.48 -23.77 -2.18
C GLN A 51 3.98 -24.44 -3.47
N VAL A 52 5.28 -24.33 -3.74
CA VAL A 52 5.95 -25.15 -4.74
C VAL A 52 6.13 -26.56 -4.14
N PRO A 53 5.55 -27.62 -4.73
CA PRO A 53 5.65 -28.97 -4.17
C PRO A 53 7.05 -29.55 -4.39
N ASN A 54 7.41 -30.53 -3.56
CA ASN A 54 8.63 -31.35 -3.70
C ASN A 54 9.95 -30.56 -3.67
N LEU A 55 10.03 -29.49 -2.87
CA LEU A 55 11.29 -28.80 -2.61
C LEU A 55 12.26 -29.72 -1.85
N THR A 56 13.44 -29.94 -2.43
CA THR A 56 14.50 -30.78 -1.85
C THR A 56 15.48 -29.92 -1.05
N ALA A 57 15.77 -30.32 0.20
CA ALA A 57 16.76 -29.64 1.03
C ALA A 57 18.18 -29.70 0.41
N GLY A 58 19.01 -28.70 0.69
CA GLY A 58 20.39 -28.64 0.21
C GLY A 58 20.76 -27.25 -0.27
N ARG A 59 21.67 -27.17 -1.24
CA ARG A 59 22.06 -25.90 -1.85
C ARG A 59 21.06 -25.51 -2.94
N PHE A 60 20.39 -24.39 -2.73
CA PHE A 60 19.43 -23.84 -3.70
C PHE A 60 20.09 -22.77 -4.57
N LYS A 61 19.51 -22.49 -5.74
CA LYS A 61 19.89 -21.32 -6.54
C LYS A 61 19.35 -20.06 -5.85
N SER A 62 20.01 -18.92 -6.06
CA SER A 62 19.44 -17.63 -5.68
C SER A 62 18.05 -17.47 -6.30
N ASN A 63 17.12 -16.90 -5.55
CA ASN A 63 15.76 -16.58 -6.01
C ASN A 63 14.94 -17.82 -6.40
N SER A 64 15.23 -18.98 -5.79
CA SER A 64 14.43 -20.19 -6.00
C SER A 64 12.99 -19.96 -5.51
N GLU A 65 12.02 -20.23 -6.38
CA GLU A 65 10.60 -20.14 -6.02
C GLU A 65 10.24 -21.19 -4.97
N ILE A 66 9.56 -20.74 -3.91
CA ILE A 66 9.07 -21.63 -2.84
C ILE A 66 7.54 -21.59 -2.70
N ALA A 67 6.93 -20.51 -3.17
CA ALA A 67 5.49 -20.31 -3.18
C ALA A 67 5.11 -19.25 -4.21
N THR A 68 3.87 -19.30 -4.68
CA THR A 68 3.28 -18.34 -5.61
C THR A 68 2.07 -17.68 -4.95
N ILE A 69 1.99 -16.35 -5.09
CA ILE A 69 0.82 -15.56 -4.71
C ILE A 69 0.12 -15.12 -5.99
N ALA A 70 -1.13 -15.56 -6.17
CA ALA A 70 -1.99 -15.10 -7.26
C ALA A 70 -3.10 -14.21 -6.69
N VAL A 71 -3.19 -12.98 -7.18
CA VAL A 71 -4.22 -12.02 -6.79
C VAL A 71 -5.11 -11.72 -8.00
N SER A 72 -6.42 -11.82 -7.82
CA SER A 72 -7.40 -11.47 -8.85
C SER A 72 -8.56 -10.67 -8.27
N SER A 73 -9.15 -9.81 -9.08
CA SER A 73 -10.35 -9.04 -8.74
C SER A 73 -11.08 -8.62 -10.00
N SER A 74 -12.41 -8.53 -9.92
CA SER A 74 -13.24 -8.00 -11.01
C SER A 74 -13.33 -6.48 -11.02
N SER A 75 -12.98 -5.80 -9.91
CA SER A 75 -13.14 -4.36 -9.73
C SER A 75 -11.87 -3.62 -9.32
N VAL A 76 -10.93 -4.31 -8.65
CA VAL A 76 -9.69 -3.71 -8.15
C VAL A 76 -8.63 -3.70 -9.24
N LYS A 77 -8.03 -2.53 -9.47
CA LYS A 77 -6.92 -2.36 -10.44
C LYS A 77 -5.53 -2.45 -9.84
N LYS A 78 -5.41 -2.28 -8.53
CA LYS A 78 -4.14 -2.26 -7.79
C LYS A 78 -4.33 -2.91 -6.43
N PHE A 79 -3.37 -3.71 -6.00
CA PHE A 79 -3.35 -4.25 -4.66
C PHE A 79 -2.04 -3.89 -3.96
N ALA A 80 -2.05 -3.91 -2.64
CA ALA A 80 -0.85 -3.71 -1.85
C ALA A 80 -0.54 -5.00 -1.08
N ILE A 81 0.73 -5.36 -1.02
CA ILE A 81 1.20 -6.52 -0.26
C ILE A 81 2.39 -6.10 0.61
N ALA A 82 2.46 -6.68 1.80
CA ALA A 82 3.56 -6.51 2.74
C ALA A 82 3.99 -7.89 3.25
N ALA A 83 5.24 -7.95 3.71
CA ALA A 83 5.79 -9.10 4.41
C ALA A 83 4.98 -9.43 5.67
N ASP A 84 5.29 -10.58 6.28
CA ASP A 84 4.75 -10.93 7.60
C ASP A 84 5.10 -9.82 8.60
N PHE A 85 4.08 -9.28 9.27
CA PHE A 85 4.20 -8.23 10.27
C PHE A 85 5.01 -8.69 11.49
N HIS A 86 5.04 -9.99 11.75
CA HIS A 86 5.84 -10.61 12.81
C HIS A 86 7.08 -11.33 12.23
N GLY A 87 7.45 -11.03 10.99
CA GLY A 87 8.61 -11.58 10.33
C GLY A 87 9.89 -11.27 11.10
N ILE A 88 10.75 -12.28 11.22
CA ILE A 88 12.07 -12.12 11.84
C ILE A 88 12.95 -11.30 10.88
N ALA A 89 13.74 -10.36 11.40
CA ALA A 89 14.66 -9.56 10.59
C ALA A 89 13.98 -8.89 9.37
N LEU A 90 12.77 -8.36 9.57
CA LEU A 90 12.03 -7.65 8.53
C LEU A 90 12.84 -6.47 7.97
N HIS A 91 13.01 -6.45 6.66
CA HIS A 91 13.75 -5.45 5.89
C HIS A 91 12.89 -4.97 4.72
N ASN A 92 12.90 -3.65 4.50
CA ASN A 92 12.21 -2.95 3.41
C ASN A 92 10.70 -3.23 3.28
N GLY A 93 10.07 -3.96 4.20
CA GLY A 93 8.65 -4.32 4.15
C GLY A 93 8.29 -5.50 3.24
N ASP A 94 9.25 -6.11 2.56
CA ASP A 94 9.04 -7.24 1.63
C ASP A 94 10.00 -8.41 1.82
N THR A 95 10.99 -8.28 2.72
CA THR A 95 12.04 -9.27 2.95
C THR A 95 12.07 -9.65 4.41
N TRP A 96 11.97 -10.93 4.74
CA TRP A 96 11.97 -11.40 6.13
C TRP A 96 12.52 -12.81 6.25
N ASN A 97 12.88 -13.22 7.47
CA ASN A 97 13.28 -14.58 7.78
C ASN A 97 12.09 -15.39 8.29
N ILE A 98 12.02 -16.65 7.85
CA ILE A 98 11.12 -17.65 8.41
C ILE A 98 11.93 -18.75 9.08
N ARG A 99 11.42 -19.24 10.22
CA ARG A 99 12.08 -20.27 11.03
C ARG A 99 11.43 -21.63 10.82
N GLY A 100 12.22 -22.62 10.46
CA GLY A 100 11.77 -24.00 10.30
C GLY A 100 11.27 -24.57 11.63
N LYS A 101 10.05 -25.13 11.64
CA LYS A 101 9.38 -25.62 12.87
C LYS A 101 10.20 -26.66 13.64
N ASN A 102 10.91 -27.54 12.95
CA ASN A 102 11.62 -28.68 13.58
C ASN A 102 13.07 -28.37 13.94
N THR A 103 13.81 -27.72 13.02
CA THR A 103 15.25 -27.51 13.19
C THR A 103 15.59 -26.13 13.78
N GLY A 104 14.62 -25.23 13.81
CA GLY A 104 14.83 -23.83 14.18
C GLY A 104 15.76 -23.07 13.24
N LYS A 105 16.15 -23.65 12.09
CA LYS A 105 16.98 -23.00 11.07
C LYS A 105 16.14 -21.98 10.31
N GLU A 106 16.76 -20.87 9.96
CA GLU A 106 16.11 -19.78 9.25
C GLU A 106 16.44 -19.82 7.76
N ILE A 107 15.48 -19.37 6.95
CA ILE A 107 15.70 -18.97 5.56
C ILE A 107 15.15 -17.57 5.34
N THR A 108 15.84 -16.79 4.52
CA THR A 108 15.35 -15.48 4.09
C THR A 108 14.43 -15.65 2.89
N VAL A 109 13.27 -15.02 2.96
CA VAL A 109 12.25 -15.00 1.92
C VAL A 109 11.90 -13.57 1.58
N TYR A 110 11.45 -13.35 0.36
CA TYR A 110 11.01 -12.04 -0.10
C TYR A 110 10.08 -12.19 -1.30
N PHE A 111 9.32 -11.13 -1.61
CA PHE A 111 8.51 -11.12 -2.82
C PHE A 111 9.40 -10.96 -4.06
N TYR A 112 9.34 -11.95 -4.94
CA TYR A 112 10.03 -11.91 -6.22
C TYR A 112 9.01 -12.10 -7.34
N GLY A 113 8.93 -11.13 -8.24
CA GLY A 113 8.08 -11.20 -9.42
C GLY A 113 8.85 -10.69 -10.62
N GLU A 114 9.27 -11.60 -11.52
CA GLU A 114 9.84 -11.19 -12.81
C GLU A 114 8.79 -10.49 -13.69
N VAL A 115 7.50 -10.81 -13.48
CA VAL A 115 6.38 -10.38 -14.33
C VAL A 115 5.75 -9.06 -13.86
N ALA A 116 5.88 -8.71 -12.59
CA ALA A 116 5.26 -7.51 -12.03
C ALA A 116 6.25 -6.79 -11.11
N LYS A 117 6.54 -5.52 -11.42
CA LYS A 117 7.33 -4.63 -10.56
C LYS A 117 6.38 -3.78 -9.70
N PRO A 118 6.74 -3.48 -8.44
CA PRO A 118 5.98 -2.53 -7.63
C PRO A 118 5.80 -1.20 -8.39
N GLN A 119 4.57 -0.70 -8.47
CA GLN A 119 4.24 0.61 -9.01
C GLN A 119 4.48 1.74 -8.01
N GLY A 120 4.70 1.39 -6.74
CA GLY A 120 4.98 2.33 -5.66
C GLY A 120 4.92 1.64 -4.30
N SER A 121 5.06 2.42 -3.23
CA SER A 121 4.94 1.94 -1.87
C SER A 121 4.17 2.93 -1.00
N VAL A 122 3.47 2.42 0.00
CA VAL A 122 2.81 3.21 1.04
C VAL A 122 3.27 2.72 2.41
N SER A 123 3.57 3.66 3.32
CA SER A 123 3.78 3.32 4.73
C SER A 123 2.45 3.41 5.45
N TYR A 124 2.04 2.31 6.08
CA TYR A 124 0.82 2.24 6.87
C TYR A 124 1.11 1.57 8.21
N ASN A 125 0.81 2.28 9.31
CA ASN A 125 1.11 1.85 10.68
C ASN A 125 2.58 1.46 10.91
N GLY A 126 3.52 2.15 10.25
CA GLY A 126 4.95 1.85 10.35
C GLY A 126 5.42 0.66 9.52
N HIS A 127 4.52 0.02 8.77
CA HIS A 127 4.86 -1.06 7.83
C HIS A 127 4.83 -0.55 6.41
N GLN A 128 5.84 -0.95 5.63
CA GLN A 128 5.91 -0.62 4.22
C GLN A 128 5.15 -1.66 3.40
N TRP A 129 4.22 -1.18 2.59
CA TRP A 129 3.42 -1.96 1.66
C TRP A 129 3.82 -1.61 0.23
N PHE A 130 3.93 -2.62 -0.62
CA PHE A 130 4.25 -2.46 -2.03
C PHE A 130 3.00 -2.59 -2.88
N ILE A 131 2.76 -1.58 -3.71
CA ILE A 131 1.59 -1.50 -4.58
C ILE A 131 1.95 -2.14 -5.91
N TYR A 132 1.18 -3.14 -6.33
CA TYR A 132 1.27 -3.82 -7.62
C TYR A 132 0.07 -3.50 -8.50
#